data_AF-A0A442UMR3-F1
#
_entry.id   AF-A0A442UMR3-F1
#
_cell.length_a   1.000
_cell.length_b   1.000
_cell.length_c   1.000
_cell.angle_alpha   90.00
_cell.angle_beta   90.00
_cell.angle_gamma   90.00
#
_symmetry.space_group_name_H-M   'P 1'
#
loop_
_entity.id
_entity.type
_entity.pdbx_description
1 polymer ?
#
loop_
_entity_poly.entity_id
_entity_poly.type
_entity_poly.pdbx_seq_one_letter_code
_entity_poly.pdbx_strand_id
1 'polypeptide(L)'
;MAARLALDLRKVWIWARSCASAPKRRVMDMSCKDDAKTDCGAGLRNRFFPKKRMLARDFDIEQRYSIGRRRLVNAAVLGHGVVYGLSVPHPAEEIDRPTTTEAPPTGQEADPPTQSDAPRASETRMEPIPLVVRAGFALDAAGHEILFEEDATLGIENTAVFVESSGKWCLRKIEKLKPGCYMLAVHYAERGAGETVTDWCGCSEPERTHLCEGVIFSLRLLKDSRCEDDCCACGEPACPGGGECASDKCENENHRAHAKLVEWASTRPAPDSAAPCELKDMCLHVGLPGVHLACVRIIEGPGECEPIKVDWVDDSSPKRVVKTNDSLYDLIRGCDLTRIIDVSWKHWVEEVALNDFTTFLEPPAGSDPAHKTGFRVEFSRPVKVEALKRRPDIVGFTFLKTDRSGWFDPLRLPILALIPEAEENGMTRAFNIGVESGWITEEVKARDSALSGGRFAIEIEIRCDLIEDCVGVPVDGNARGMALVPSGNGTPGGTHFSCFRVAAK
;
A
#
# COMPACT_ATOMS: atom_id res chain seq x y z
N MET A 1 58.99 7.16 7.44
CA MET A 1 57.63 6.63 7.22
C MET A 1 57.01 5.97 8.46
N ALA A 2 57.76 5.31 9.35
CA ALA A 2 57.20 4.68 10.56
C ALA A 2 56.63 5.65 11.62
N ALA A 3 57.07 6.91 11.67
CA ALA A 3 56.59 7.89 12.66
C ALA A 3 55.21 8.51 12.32
N ARG A 4 54.73 8.42 11.07
CA ARG A 4 53.41 8.95 10.67
C ARG A 4 52.25 7.98 10.97
N LEU A 5 52.52 6.67 11.06
CA LEU A 5 51.53 5.65 11.43
C LEU A 5 51.24 5.62 12.95
N ALA A 6 52.19 6.02 13.80
CA ALA A 6 52.02 6.00 15.25
C ALA A 6 51.12 7.14 15.79
N LEU A 7 50.97 8.24 15.04
CA LEU A 7 50.10 9.37 15.42
C LEU A 7 48.62 9.14 15.09
N ASP A 8 48.31 8.27 14.12
CA ASP A 8 46.93 7.96 13.74
C ASP A 8 46.28 6.95 14.70
N LEU A 9 47.03 5.96 15.15
CA LEU A 9 46.53 4.96 16.11
C LEU A 9 46.26 5.54 17.51
N ARG A 10 46.97 6.61 17.93
CA ARG A 10 46.67 7.31 19.19
C ARG A 10 45.38 8.14 19.11
N LYS A 11 45.01 8.68 17.95
CA LYS A 11 43.72 9.36 17.77
C LYS A 11 42.56 8.36 17.80
N VAL A 12 42.73 7.18 17.20
CA VAL A 12 41.73 6.10 17.24
C VAL A 12 41.54 5.55 18.67
N TRP A 13 42.61 5.41 19.45
CA TRP A 13 42.54 4.92 20.84
C TRP A 13 41.95 5.94 21.84
N ILE A 14 42.19 7.25 21.64
CA ILE A 14 41.56 8.30 22.46
C ILE A 14 40.07 8.44 22.10
N TRP A 15 39.67 8.16 20.85
CA TRP A 15 38.28 8.19 20.40
C TRP A 15 37.44 7.05 20.98
N ALA A 16 37.99 5.84 21.11
CA ALA A 16 37.28 4.69 21.70
C ALA A 16 36.97 4.86 23.21
N ARG A 17 37.81 5.61 23.96
CA ARG A 17 37.56 5.89 25.39
C ARG A 17 36.53 7.00 25.63
N SER A 18 36.32 7.90 24.66
CA SER A 18 35.38 9.01 24.82
C SER A 18 33.92 8.63 24.58
N CYS A 19 33.63 7.49 23.93
CA CYS A 19 32.30 6.89 23.89
C CYS A 19 32.10 5.77 24.94
N ALA A 20 33.17 5.18 25.46
CA ALA A 20 33.12 4.13 26.49
C ALA A 20 33.03 4.67 27.94
N SER A 21 33.01 6.00 28.11
CA SER A 21 32.73 6.67 29.39
C SER A 21 31.33 7.28 29.39
N ALA A 22 30.34 6.52 28.90
CA ALA A 22 28.99 6.69 29.41
C ALA A 22 29.08 6.54 30.94
N PRO A 23 28.57 7.50 31.74
CA PRO A 23 28.51 7.30 33.19
C PRO A 23 27.82 5.96 33.43
N LYS A 24 28.44 5.09 34.25
CA LYS A 24 27.82 3.83 34.71
C LYS A 24 26.34 4.11 34.91
N ARG A 25 25.46 3.47 34.12
CA ARG A 25 24.00 3.57 34.23
C ARG A 25 23.70 3.49 35.72
N ARG A 26 23.45 4.65 36.35
CA ARG A 26 22.74 4.67 37.61
C ARG A 26 21.41 4.13 37.17
N VAL A 27 21.12 2.88 37.54
CA VAL A 27 19.77 2.35 37.51
C VAL A 27 19.01 3.31 38.41
N MET A 28 18.50 4.39 37.82
CA MET A 28 17.47 5.18 38.46
C MET A 28 16.37 4.16 38.68
N ASP A 29 16.05 3.96 39.95
CA ASP A 29 14.95 3.13 40.38
C ASP A 29 13.70 3.71 39.72
N MET A 30 13.39 3.15 38.55
CA MET A 30 12.35 3.60 37.65
C MET A 30 11.07 2.98 38.18
N SER A 31 10.66 3.43 39.37
CA SER A 31 9.36 3.11 39.91
C SER A 31 8.33 3.90 39.10
N CYS A 32 8.04 3.42 37.88
CA CYS A 32 6.83 3.75 37.13
C CYS A 32 5.64 3.16 37.91
N LYS A 33 5.35 3.72 39.08
CA LYS A 33 4.10 3.51 39.80
C LYS A 33 3.13 4.54 39.26
N ASP A 34 2.66 4.30 38.05
CA ASP A 34 1.36 4.78 37.62
C ASP A 34 0.89 3.77 36.56
N ASP A 35 -0.24 3.13 36.86
CA ASP A 35 -1.07 2.36 35.93
C ASP A 35 -1.68 3.29 34.86
N ALA A 36 -0.86 4.18 34.30
CA ALA A 36 -1.19 4.95 33.13
C ALA A 36 -1.52 3.92 32.05
N LYS A 37 -2.81 3.76 31.78
CA LYS A 37 -3.33 3.19 30.54
C LYS A 37 -2.53 3.82 29.42
N THR A 38 -1.48 3.14 28.97
CA THR A 38 -0.81 3.49 27.73
C THR A 38 -1.77 3.06 26.65
N ASP A 39 -2.73 3.94 26.40
CA ASP A 39 -3.61 3.86 25.24
C ASP A 39 -2.74 4.12 24.03
N CYS A 40 -2.24 3.04 23.45
CA CYS A 40 -1.39 3.09 22.26
C CYS A 40 -2.21 3.01 20.98
N GLY A 41 -3.54 3.21 21.07
CA GLY A 41 -4.46 3.14 19.95
C GLY A 41 -4.24 1.89 19.09
N ALA A 42 -4.21 2.08 17.77
CA ALA A 42 -3.97 1.00 16.80
C ALA A 42 -2.50 0.54 16.68
N GLY A 43 -1.54 1.21 17.35
CA GLY A 43 -0.10 0.93 17.24
C GLY A 43 0.44 -0.12 18.23
N LEU A 44 -0.41 -0.72 19.07
CA LEU A 44 0.05 -1.74 20.03
C LEU A 44 0.30 -3.08 19.34
N ARG A 45 1.54 -3.58 19.41
CA ARG A 45 1.91 -4.91 18.90
C ARG A 45 2.71 -5.75 19.90
N ASN A 46 2.75 -7.04 19.62
CA ASN A 46 3.46 -7.98 20.47
C ASN A 46 4.99 -7.88 20.27
N ARG A 47 5.76 -7.76 21.36
CA ARG A 47 7.22 -7.89 21.29
C ARG A 47 7.60 -9.36 21.45
N PHE A 48 8.33 -9.91 20.48
CA PHE A 48 8.81 -11.30 20.55
C PHE A 48 10.25 -11.34 21.07
N PHE A 49 10.46 -12.07 22.15
CA PHE A 49 11.78 -12.35 22.70
C PHE A 49 11.81 -13.75 23.34
N PRO A 50 12.99 -14.38 23.44
CA PRO A 50 13.11 -15.74 23.99
C PRO A 50 12.49 -15.85 25.38
N LYS A 51 11.82 -16.98 25.65
CA LYS A 51 11.18 -17.31 26.94
C LYS A 51 10.00 -16.41 27.33
N LYS A 52 9.56 -15.49 26.48
CA LYS A 52 8.29 -14.78 26.70
C LYS A 52 7.15 -15.81 26.75
N ARG A 53 6.39 -15.80 27.85
CA ARG A 53 5.17 -16.58 27.96
C ARG A 53 4.06 -15.87 27.20
N MET A 54 3.66 -16.42 26.05
CA MET A 54 2.56 -15.92 25.26
C MET A 54 1.21 -16.27 25.90
N LEU A 55 0.37 -15.26 26.11
CA LEU A 55 -1.00 -15.37 26.62
C LEU A 55 -2.01 -15.23 25.48
N ALA A 56 -3.25 -15.67 25.69
CA ALA A 56 -4.32 -15.51 24.70
C ALA A 56 -4.51 -14.05 24.25
N ARG A 57 -4.38 -13.09 25.19
CA ARG A 57 -4.44 -11.65 24.90
C ARG A 57 -3.33 -11.17 23.96
N ASP A 58 -2.16 -11.79 24.00
CA ASP A 58 -1.02 -11.40 23.17
C ASP A 58 -1.26 -11.78 21.70
N PHE A 59 -1.88 -12.96 21.47
CA PHE A 59 -2.31 -13.39 20.13
C PHE A 59 -3.44 -12.52 19.57
N ASP A 60 -4.38 -12.13 20.43
CA ASP A 60 -5.49 -11.24 20.07
C ASP A 60 -4.99 -9.84 19.70
N ILE A 61 -4.02 -9.29 20.44
CA ILE A 61 -3.31 -8.05 20.08
C ILE A 61 -2.63 -8.20 18.71
N GLU A 62 -1.89 -9.28 18.48
CA GLU A 62 -1.17 -9.51 17.22
C GLU A 62 -2.12 -9.64 16.02
N GLN A 63 -3.25 -10.33 16.20
CA GLN A 63 -4.27 -10.45 15.17
C GLN A 63 -4.93 -9.11 14.86
N ARG A 64 -5.32 -8.33 15.89
CA ARG A 64 -5.87 -6.98 15.69
C ARG A 64 -4.89 -6.06 14.98
N TYR A 65 -3.62 -6.07 15.41
CA TYR A 65 -2.55 -5.31 14.78
C TYR A 65 -2.43 -5.67 13.29
N SER A 66 -2.27 -6.95 12.97
CA SER A 66 -2.12 -7.42 11.58
C SER A 66 -3.34 -7.12 10.70
N ILE A 67 -4.56 -7.29 11.24
CA ILE A 67 -5.81 -7.00 10.52
C ILE A 67 -5.96 -5.48 10.31
N GLY A 68 -5.66 -4.67 11.33
CA GLY A 68 -5.69 -3.21 11.26
C GLY A 68 -4.74 -2.68 10.21
N ARG A 69 -3.47 -3.10 10.26
CA ARG A 69 -2.45 -2.76 9.24
C ARG A 69 -2.89 -3.18 7.84
N ARG A 70 -3.36 -4.42 7.68
CA ARG A 70 -3.85 -4.90 6.37
C ARG A 70 -5.03 -4.08 5.84
N ARG A 71 -5.98 -3.70 6.71
CA ARG A 71 -7.12 -2.85 6.31
C ARG A 71 -6.67 -1.47 5.89
N LEU A 72 -5.74 -0.85 6.61
CA LEU A 72 -5.19 0.46 6.28
C LEU A 72 -4.40 0.43 4.98
N VAL A 73 -3.55 -0.58 4.80
CA VAL A 73 -2.82 -0.81 3.55
C VAL A 73 -3.80 -1.03 2.41
N ASN A 74 -4.83 -1.86 2.60
CA ASN A 74 -5.85 -2.08 1.58
C ASN A 74 -6.65 -0.80 1.27
N ALA A 75 -6.98 0.02 2.26
CA ALA A 75 -7.65 1.31 2.06
C ALA A 75 -6.75 2.28 1.28
N ALA A 76 -5.46 2.34 1.63
CA ALA A 76 -4.45 3.15 0.93
C ALA A 76 -4.24 2.73 -0.53
N VAL A 77 -4.45 1.44 -0.84
CA VAL A 77 -4.07 0.84 -2.13
C VAL A 77 -5.25 0.62 -3.05
N LEU A 78 -6.40 0.20 -2.53
CA LEU A 78 -7.54 -0.30 -3.32
C LEU A 78 -8.67 0.73 -3.46
N GLY A 79 -8.65 1.83 -2.71
CA GLY A 79 -9.53 2.98 -2.93
C GLY A 79 -11.02 2.73 -2.69
N HIS A 80 -11.46 2.93 -1.44
CA HIS A 80 -12.78 3.50 -1.12
C HIS A 80 -12.68 4.70 -0.14
N GLY A 81 -11.47 5.10 0.23
CA GLY A 81 -11.16 6.30 1.01
C GLY A 81 -9.75 6.73 0.62
N VAL A 82 -9.59 8.00 0.28
CA VAL A 82 -8.27 8.58 0.00
C VAL A 82 -7.46 8.49 1.27
N VAL A 83 -6.41 7.66 1.31
CA VAL A 83 -5.38 7.83 2.33
C VAL A 83 -4.57 9.03 1.89
N TYR A 84 -4.94 10.19 2.42
CA TYR A 84 -4.17 11.41 2.26
C TYR A 84 -2.75 11.10 2.78
N GLY A 85 -1.74 11.35 1.95
CA GLY A 85 -0.37 11.44 2.48
C GLY A 85 -0.35 12.51 3.55
N LEU A 86 0.45 12.30 4.60
CA LEU A 86 0.60 13.27 5.69
C LEU A 86 0.72 14.69 5.12
N SER A 87 -0.22 15.55 5.49
CA SER A 87 -0.32 16.91 4.95
C SER A 87 -0.16 17.91 6.07
N VAL A 88 0.53 19.00 5.77
CA VAL A 88 0.63 20.14 6.67
C VAL A 88 -0.25 21.21 6.03
N PRO A 89 -1.39 21.58 6.62
CA PRO A 89 -2.28 22.54 6.01
C PRO A 89 -1.57 23.89 5.85
N HIS A 90 -1.78 24.52 4.69
CA HIS A 90 -1.27 25.87 4.51
C HIS A 90 -2.07 26.84 5.39
N PRO A 91 -1.43 27.76 6.13
CA PRO A 91 -2.07 28.78 6.96
C PRO A 91 -3.27 29.49 6.31
N ALA A 92 -3.17 29.77 5.01
CA ALA A 92 -4.20 30.48 4.25
C ALA A 92 -5.46 29.63 3.98
N GLU A 93 -5.36 28.30 3.90
CA GLU A 93 -6.50 27.42 3.61
C GLU A 93 -7.45 27.24 4.81
N GLU A 94 -6.95 27.47 6.03
CA GLU A 94 -7.73 27.26 7.25
C GLU A 94 -8.76 28.38 7.48
N ILE A 95 -8.49 29.57 6.93
CA ILE A 95 -9.38 30.75 7.01
C ILE A 95 -10.68 30.53 6.23
N ASP A 96 -10.65 29.72 5.16
CA ASP A 96 -11.81 29.47 4.29
C ASP A 96 -12.64 28.25 4.69
N ARG A 97 -12.23 27.48 5.72
CA ARG A 97 -13.06 26.38 6.22
C ARG A 97 -14.23 26.94 7.00
N PRO A 98 -15.50 26.61 6.64
CA PRO A 98 -16.63 26.96 7.47
C PRO A 98 -16.43 26.27 8.82
N THR A 99 -16.07 27.04 9.83
CA THR A 99 -16.06 26.58 11.22
C THR A 99 -17.45 26.02 11.45
N THR A 100 -17.54 24.72 11.72
CA THR A 100 -18.79 24.01 11.99
C THR A 100 -19.28 24.45 13.36
N THR A 101 -19.64 25.73 13.44
CA THR A 101 -20.25 26.33 14.60
C THR A 101 -21.69 25.85 14.54
N GLU A 102 -22.03 24.91 15.43
CA GLU A 102 -23.40 24.49 15.64
C GLU A 102 -24.28 25.73 15.69
N ALA A 103 -25.29 25.78 14.80
CA ALA A 103 -26.15 26.94 14.66
C ALA A 103 -26.74 27.31 16.03
N PRO A 104 -26.56 28.55 16.53
CA PRO A 104 -27.18 28.94 17.78
C PRO A 104 -28.70 28.82 17.67
N PRO A 105 -29.39 28.43 18.75
CA PRO A 105 -30.84 28.31 18.74
C PRO A 105 -31.47 29.67 18.39
N THR A 106 -32.29 29.65 17.35
CA THR A 106 -32.94 30.82 16.76
C THR A 106 -33.96 31.37 17.73
N GLY A 107 -33.75 32.58 18.26
CA GLY A 107 -34.74 33.21 19.12
C GLY A 107 -34.28 34.46 19.86
N GLN A 108 -33.81 35.48 19.15
CA GLN A 108 -33.75 36.86 19.69
C GLN A 108 -33.78 37.87 18.54
N GLU A 109 -34.85 38.65 18.47
CA GLU A 109 -34.98 39.83 17.62
C GLU A 109 -33.98 40.90 18.08
N ALA A 110 -33.15 41.39 17.15
CA ALA A 110 -32.18 42.45 17.40
C ALA A 110 -32.64 43.77 16.75
N ASP A 111 -32.44 44.85 17.50
CA ASP A 111 -32.73 46.25 17.15
C ASP A 111 -31.94 46.77 15.93
N PRO A 112 -32.43 47.82 15.25
CA PRO A 112 -31.80 48.38 14.05
C PRO A 112 -30.44 49.07 14.35
N PRO A 113 -29.44 48.93 13.45
CA PRO A 113 -28.10 49.44 13.68
C PRO A 113 -28.01 50.96 13.52
N THR A 114 -27.34 51.61 14.48
CA THR A 114 -27.02 53.04 14.45
C THR A 114 -25.76 53.25 13.60
N GLN A 115 -25.86 54.08 12.56
CA GLN A 115 -24.75 54.49 11.69
C GLN A 115 -23.92 55.58 12.36
N SER A 116 -22.72 55.25 12.86
CA SER A 116 -21.51 56.07 12.71
C SER A 116 -20.36 55.37 13.40
N ASP A 117 -19.39 54.86 12.64
CA ASP A 117 -17.96 54.94 12.95
C ASP A 117 -17.17 54.24 11.84
N ALA A 118 -16.31 55.00 11.17
CA ALA A 118 -15.40 54.45 10.16
C ALA A 118 -14.35 53.57 10.85
N PRO A 119 -14.12 52.32 10.38
CA PRO A 119 -13.18 51.42 11.02
C PRO A 119 -11.75 51.97 10.82
N ARG A 120 -11.08 52.31 11.93
CA ARG A 120 -9.61 52.38 11.96
C ARG A 120 -9.10 51.03 11.49
N ALA A 121 -8.15 51.02 10.56
CA ALA A 121 -7.39 49.82 10.20
C ALA A 121 -6.71 49.29 11.47
N SER A 122 -7.40 48.41 12.19
CA SER A 122 -6.83 47.64 13.27
C SER A 122 -5.84 46.70 12.61
N GLU A 123 -4.55 46.84 12.93
CA GLU A 123 -3.55 45.81 12.65
C GLU A 123 -4.09 44.50 13.24
N THR A 124 -4.62 43.65 12.36
CA THR A 124 -5.11 42.34 12.73
C THR A 124 -3.89 41.55 13.20
N ARG A 125 -3.70 41.48 14.52
CA ARG A 125 -2.70 40.58 15.11
C ARG A 125 -3.07 39.17 14.68
N MET A 126 -2.35 38.63 13.71
CA MET A 126 -2.46 37.22 13.35
C MET A 126 -2.09 36.39 14.58
N GLU A 127 -3.06 35.67 15.13
CA GLU A 127 -2.82 34.67 16.15
C GLU A 127 -1.83 33.60 15.64
N PRO A 128 -0.99 33.04 16.53
CA PRO A 128 -0.07 31.99 16.16
C PRO A 128 -0.84 30.76 15.65
N ILE A 129 -0.53 30.33 14.43
CA ILE A 129 -1.15 29.15 13.82
C ILE A 129 -0.41 27.93 14.33
N PRO A 130 -1.09 26.97 15.01
CA PRO A 130 -0.46 25.74 15.42
C PRO A 130 0.01 24.96 14.19
N LEU A 131 1.23 24.43 14.23
CA LEU A 131 1.72 23.58 13.16
C LEU A 131 1.08 22.20 13.32
N VAL A 132 0.09 21.91 12.49
CA VAL A 132 -0.68 20.65 12.52
C VAL A 132 -0.22 19.73 11.39
N VAL A 133 0.05 18.47 11.69
CA VAL A 133 0.21 17.42 10.69
C VAL A 133 -1.06 16.58 10.69
N ARG A 134 -1.72 16.47 9.54
CA ARG A 134 -2.96 15.69 9.44
C ARG A 134 -2.70 14.19 9.52
N ALA A 135 -3.71 13.46 9.95
CA ALA A 135 -3.77 12.00 9.86
C ALA A 135 -3.37 11.51 8.46
N GLY A 136 -2.65 10.39 8.39
CA GLY A 136 -2.16 9.84 7.14
C GLY A 136 -1.24 8.65 7.30
N PHE A 137 -0.65 8.24 6.18
CA PHE A 137 0.24 7.08 6.09
C PHE A 137 1.50 7.43 5.30
N ALA A 138 2.64 6.91 5.74
CA ALA A 138 3.90 6.98 5.00
C ALA A 138 4.77 5.75 5.27
N LEU A 139 5.74 5.50 4.39
CA LEU A 139 6.81 4.52 4.61
C LEU A 139 8.16 5.21 4.68
N ASP A 140 8.97 4.86 5.68
CA ASP A 140 10.35 5.34 5.77
C ASP A 140 11.31 4.58 4.83
N ALA A 141 12.60 4.91 4.87
CA ALA A 141 13.61 4.25 4.03
C ALA A 141 13.92 2.79 4.41
N ALA A 142 13.54 2.34 5.60
CA ALA A 142 13.64 0.93 5.99
C ALA A 142 12.34 0.16 5.72
N GLY A 143 11.31 0.82 5.21
CA GLY A 143 9.99 0.23 4.97
C GLY A 143 9.12 0.15 6.21
N HIS A 144 9.46 0.86 7.30
CA HIS A 144 8.58 0.95 8.46
C HIS A 144 7.33 1.76 8.11
N GLU A 145 6.19 1.30 8.61
CA GLU A 145 4.90 1.93 8.37
C GLU A 145 4.62 3.03 9.41
N ILE A 146 4.72 4.28 8.97
CA ILE A 146 4.36 5.46 9.74
C ILE A 146 2.86 5.69 9.54
N LEU A 147 2.06 5.28 10.52
CA LEU A 147 0.62 5.48 10.55
C LEU A 147 0.25 6.54 11.57
N PHE A 148 -0.66 7.41 11.17
CA PHE A 148 -1.18 8.45 12.03
C PHE A 148 -2.68 8.59 11.82
N GLU A 149 -3.48 8.27 12.84
CA GLU A 149 -4.95 8.14 12.72
C GLU A 149 -5.70 9.44 13.01
N GLU A 150 -5.09 10.35 13.76
CA GLU A 150 -5.65 11.64 14.17
C GLU A 150 -4.72 12.78 13.73
N ASP A 151 -5.13 14.03 13.85
CA ASP A 151 -4.26 15.17 13.55
C ASP A 151 -3.30 15.45 14.74
N ALA A 152 -2.05 15.79 14.46
CA ALA A 152 -1.01 16.08 15.46
C ALA A 152 -0.70 17.57 15.42
N THR A 153 -0.94 18.24 16.53
CA THR A 153 -0.28 19.53 16.76
C THR A 153 1.16 19.28 17.19
N LEU A 154 2.13 19.89 16.50
CA LEU A 154 3.53 19.81 16.88
C LEU A 154 3.78 20.56 18.20
N GLY A 155 4.47 19.91 19.12
CA GLY A 155 4.80 20.46 20.43
C GLY A 155 6.03 19.82 21.05
N ILE A 156 6.36 20.23 22.28
CA ILE A 156 7.54 19.78 23.03
C ILE A 156 7.55 18.25 23.25
N GLU A 157 6.39 17.61 23.24
CA GLU A 157 6.25 16.18 23.53
C GLU A 157 6.42 15.26 22.33
N ASN A 158 6.13 15.72 21.12
CA ASN A 158 6.17 14.90 19.90
C ASN A 158 7.15 15.42 18.84
N THR A 159 7.83 16.54 19.11
CA THR A 159 8.74 17.18 18.14
C THR A 159 10.15 17.29 18.68
N ALA A 160 11.10 16.81 17.90
CA ALA A 160 12.53 16.93 18.12
C ALA A 160 13.15 17.96 17.16
N VAL A 161 14.23 18.60 17.60
CA VAL A 161 15.02 19.44 16.71
C VAL A 161 16.32 18.71 16.41
N PHE A 162 16.55 18.41 15.14
CA PHE A 162 17.80 17.84 14.68
C PHE A 162 18.75 18.97 14.27
N VAL A 163 19.82 19.12 15.03
CA VAL A 163 20.92 20.04 14.71
C VAL A 163 22.13 19.21 14.35
N GLU A 164 22.64 19.37 13.14
CA GLU A 164 23.91 18.78 12.75
C GLU A 164 25.06 19.55 13.40
N SER A 165 25.91 18.84 14.16
CA SER A 165 27.11 19.40 14.76
C SER A 165 28.28 18.46 14.45
N SER A 166 29.23 18.92 13.64
CA SER A 166 30.42 18.15 13.25
C SER A 166 30.12 16.83 12.54
N GLY A 167 29.11 16.81 11.64
CA GLY A 167 28.72 15.61 10.90
C GLY A 167 27.91 14.59 11.71
N LYS A 168 27.45 14.97 12.91
CA LYS A 168 26.58 14.15 13.75
C LYS A 168 25.29 14.89 14.04
N TRP A 169 24.17 14.20 13.89
CA TRP A 169 22.86 14.70 14.27
C TRP A 169 22.71 14.68 15.80
N CYS A 170 22.49 15.84 16.39
CA CYS A 170 22.20 15.98 17.81
C CYS A 170 20.78 16.47 18.00
N LEU A 171 20.10 15.87 18.98
CA LEU A 171 18.78 16.30 19.37
C LEU A 171 18.85 17.56 20.25
N ARG A 172 17.97 18.52 19.98
CA ARG A 172 17.75 19.71 20.80
C ARG A 172 16.27 19.85 21.14
N LYS A 173 15.99 20.52 22.25
CA LYS A 173 14.63 20.93 22.63
C LYS A 173 14.12 21.97 21.64
N ILE A 174 12.82 21.92 21.35
CA ILE A 174 12.13 22.86 20.46
C ILE A 174 12.34 24.32 20.91
N GLU A 175 12.37 24.59 22.21
CA GLU A 175 12.65 25.89 22.84
C GLU A 175 13.96 26.56 22.39
N LYS A 176 14.92 25.78 21.85
CA LYS A 176 16.21 26.28 21.37
C LYS A 176 16.26 26.49 19.86
N LEU A 177 15.12 26.41 19.18
CA LEU A 177 15.05 26.75 17.76
C LEU A 177 15.38 28.23 17.57
N LYS A 178 16.17 28.49 16.53
CA LYS A 178 16.39 29.84 16.04
C LYS A 178 15.42 30.13 14.90
N PRO A 179 15.04 31.38 14.65
CA PRO A 179 14.34 31.73 13.43
C PRO A 179 15.13 31.27 12.18
N GLY A 180 14.44 30.72 11.20
CA GLY A 180 15.03 30.12 10.00
C GLY A 180 14.09 29.18 9.25
N CYS A 181 14.56 28.59 8.15
CA CYS A 181 13.79 27.60 7.40
C CYS A 181 14.20 26.18 7.78
N TYR A 182 13.22 25.34 8.06
CA TYR A 182 13.39 23.98 8.54
C TYR A 182 12.69 22.98 7.62
N MET A 183 13.29 21.80 7.47
CA MET A 183 12.61 20.63 6.94
C MET A 183 11.88 19.94 8.07
N LEU A 184 10.56 19.88 7.98
CA LEU A 184 9.72 19.04 8.82
C LEU A 184 9.73 17.63 8.24
N ALA A 185 10.07 16.66 9.08
CA ALA A 185 10.01 15.25 8.75
C ALA A 185 9.29 14.47 9.85
N VAL A 186 8.69 13.34 9.48
CA VAL A 186 8.13 12.37 10.42
C VAL A 186 9.01 11.13 10.45
N HIS A 187 9.14 10.54 11.64
CA HIS A 187 9.96 9.37 11.89
C HIS A 187 9.12 8.32 12.59
N TYR A 188 9.34 7.07 12.22
CA TYR A 188 8.85 5.93 12.96
C TYR A 188 9.52 5.86 14.34
N ALA A 189 8.72 5.67 15.39
CA ALA A 189 9.20 5.55 16.75
C ALA A 189 8.50 4.39 17.47
N GLU A 190 9.22 3.75 18.39
CA GLU A 190 8.66 2.68 19.22
C GLU A 190 8.83 3.01 20.69
N ARG A 191 7.84 2.69 21.51
CA ARG A 191 7.96 2.73 22.98
C ARG A 191 7.66 1.35 23.55
N GLY A 192 8.47 0.91 24.51
CA GLY A 192 8.18 -0.30 25.27
C GLY A 192 6.88 -0.17 26.09
N ALA A 193 6.00 -1.17 26.00
CA ALA A 193 4.70 -1.16 26.64
C ALA A 193 4.33 -2.49 27.30
N GLY A 194 3.30 -2.47 28.14
CA GLY A 194 2.86 -3.63 28.91
C GLY A 194 3.82 -4.01 30.04
N GLU A 195 3.68 -5.24 30.52
CA GLU A 195 4.44 -5.79 31.64
C GLU A 195 5.94 -5.84 31.32
N THR A 196 6.76 -5.53 32.33
CA THR A 196 8.21 -5.74 32.27
C THR A 196 8.52 -7.17 32.69
N VAL A 197 9.16 -7.93 31.82
CA VAL A 197 9.60 -9.30 32.07
C VAL A 197 11.10 -9.30 32.31
N THR A 198 11.50 -9.80 33.47
CA THR A 198 12.91 -10.10 33.77
C THR A 198 13.14 -11.60 33.61
N ASP A 199 14.31 -12.00 33.10
CA ASP A 199 14.69 -13.43 33.10
C ASP A 199 14.73 -13.96 34.54
N TRP A 200 14.45 -15.24 34.73
CA TRP A 200 14.36 -15.86 36.07
C TRP A 200 15.67 -15.75 36.87
N CYS A 201 16.80 -15.60 36.18
CA CYS A 201 18.12 -15.40 36.77
C CYS A 201 18.49 -13.93 37.01
N GLY A 202 17.69 -12.97 36.52
CA GLY A 202 17.96 -11.53 36.61
C GLY A 202 19.15 -11.02 35.78
N CYS A 203 19.76 -11.88 34.95
CA CYS A 203 20.96 -11.53 34.17
C CYS A 203 20.65 -10.76 32.87
N SER A 204 19.41 -10.83 32.38
CA SER A 204 18.99 -10.13 31.16
C SER A 204 18.42 -8.75 31.48
N GLU A 205 18.59 -7.81 30.54
CA GLU A 205 17.92 -6.52 30.65
C GLU A 205 16.39 -6.73 30.71
N PRO A 206 15.66 -6.00 31.56
CA PRO A 206 14.21 -6.10 31.62
C PRO A 206 13.59 -5.74 30.26
N GLU A 207 12.76 -6.61 29.71
CA GLU A 207 12.09 -6.39 28.43
C GLU A 207 10.59 -6.12 28.62
N ARG A 208 10.04 -5.22 27.81
CA ARG A 208 8.60 -4.94 27.79
C ARG A 208 7.88 -5.97 26.93
N THR A 209 6.74 -6.47 27.38
CA THR A 209 5.95 -7.47 26.63
C THR A 209 5.42 -6.95 25.29
N HIS A 210 5.17 -5.65 25.16
CA HIS A 210 4.58 -5.06 23.98
C HIS A 210 5.43 -3.88 23.48
N LEU A 211 5.16 -3.46 22.26
CA LEU A 211 5.66 -2.23 21.69
C LEU A 211 4.46 -1.38 21.28
N CYS A 212 4.55 -0.09 21.55
CA CYS A 212 3.66 0.90 20.99
C CYS A 212 4.39 1.62 19.88
N GLU A 213 3.89 1.44 18.67
CA GLU A 213 4.33 2.19 17.51
C GLU A 213 3.74 3.59 17.57
N GLY A 214 4.54 4.57 17.16
CA GLY A 214 4.16 5.96 17.15
C GLY A 214 5.02 6.74 16.18
N VAL A 215 4.89 8.06 16.25
CA VAL A 215 5.59 8.98 15.36
C VAL A 215 6.28 10.05 16.17
N ILE A 216 7.46 10.44 15.72
CA ILE A 216 8.15 11.64 16.21
C ILE A 216 8.37 12.56 15.03
N PHE A 217 8.04 13.82 15.20
CA PHE A 217 8.33 14.85 14.22
C PHE A 217 9.70 15.43 14.47
N SER A 218 10.33 15.87 13.40
CA SER A 218 11.61 16.52 13.49
C SER A 218 11.73 17.75 12.64
N LEU A 219 12.41 18.76 13.17
CA LEU A 219 12.78 19.96 12.44
C LEU A 219 14.29 19.95 12.20
N ARG A 220 14.69 19.98 10.92
CA ARG A 220 16.08 20.08 10.48
C ARG A 220 16.32 21.43 9.83
N LEU A 221 17.21 22.24 10.39
CA LEU A 221 17.55 23.56 9.81
C LEU A 221 18.14 23.37 8.41
N LEU A 222 17.55 24.01 7.40
CA LEU A 222 18.02 23.97 6.01
C LEU A 222 19.11 25.02 5.77
N LYS A 223 18.87 26.25 6.22
CA LYS A 223 19.81 27.38 6.17
C LYS A 223 19.53 28.36 7.31
N ASP A 224 20.59 28.95 7.85
CA ASP A 224 20.50 30.00 8.87
C ASP A 224 20.13 31.35 8.20
N SER A 225 18.84 31.68 8.28
CA SER A 225 18.23 33.02 8.42
C SER A 225 18.40 34.16 7.37
N ARG A 226 18.87 33.98 6.13
CA ARG A 226 18.98 35.13 5.17
C ARG A 226 18.70 34.90 3.67
N CYS A 227 18.04 33.83 3.25
CA CYS A 227 17.64 33.73 1.83
C CYS A 227 16.26 34.36 1.67
N GLU A 228 16.20 35.56 1.09
CA GLU A 228 14.96 36.33 0.93
C GLU A 228 13.99 35.71 -0.09
N ASP A 229 14.44 34.84 -1.01
CA ASP A 229 13.56 34.38 -2.11
C ASP A 229 13.58 32.88 -2.49
N ASP A 230 14.36 31.97 -1.85
CA ASP A 230 14.40 30.57 -2.32
C ASP A 230 14.94 29.54 -1.31
N CYS A 231 14.38 29.52 -0.10
CA CYS A 231 14.84 28.62 0.97
C CYS A 231 14.49 27.14 0.77
N CYS A 232 13.48 26.85 -0.06
CA CYS A 232 12.86 25.53 -0.17
C CYS A 232 12.98 24.96 -1.58
N ALA A 233 14.14 25.14 -2.22
CA ALA A 233 14.51 24.35 -3.39
C ALA A 233 14.49 22.87 -2.98
N CYS A 234 13.36 22.20 -3.26
CA CYS A 234 13.01 20.80 -3.00
C CYS A 234 13.68 20.18 -1.76
N GLY A 235 12.92 19.89 -0.71
CA GLY A 235 13.46 19.30 0.54
C GLY A 235 14.29 18.01 0.42
N GLU A 236 14.39 17.47 -0.79
CA GLU A 236 15.18 16.31 -1.17
C GLU A 236 16.63 16.68 -1.51
N PRO A 237 17.60 15.82 -1.16
CA PRO A 237 18.98 16.02 -1.60
C PRO A 237 19.07 16.02 -3.12
N ALA A 238 19.97 16.86 -3.66
CA ALA A 238 20.24 16.90 -5.09
C ALA A 238 20.70 15.54 -5.60
N CYS A 239 20.31 15.20 -6.84
CA CYS A 239 20.75 14.02 -7.57
C CYS A 239 22.28 13.86 -7.48
N PRO A 240 22.83 12.81 -6.82
CA PRO A 240 24.27 12.70 -6.60
C PRO A 240 25.06 12.38 -7.89
N GLY A 241 24.36 12.11 -9.01
CA GLY A 241 24.96 11.69 -10.28
C GLY A 241 25.17 12.75 -11.36
N GLY A 242 24.72 14.00 -11.19
CA GLY A 242 24.92 15.09 -12.18
C GLY A 242 24.43 14.82 -13.62
N GLY A 243 23.68 13.74 -13.85
CA GLY A 243 23.15 13.38 -15.17
C GLY A 243 21.89 14.15 -15.51
N GLU A 244 21.64 14.35 -16.81
CA GLU A 244 20.37 14.87 -17.34
C GLU A 244 19.23 14.01 -16.78
N CYS A 245 18.49 14.58 -15.83
CA CYS A 245 17.31 13.96 -15.25
C CYS A 245 16.14 14.17 -16.22
N ALA A 246 15.14 13.29 -16.17
CA ALA A 246 13.89 13.57 -16.86
C ALA A 246 13.30 14.85 -16.23
N SER A 247 12.88 15.79 -17.07
CA SER A 247 12.34 17.06 -16.63
C SER A 247 11.06 16.83 -15.84
N ASP A 248 11.18 16.78 -14.52
CA ASP A 248 10.01 16.73 -13.66
C ASP A 248 9.30 18.09 -13.74
N LYS A 249 8.00 18.16 -13.44
CA LYS A 249 7.24 19.42 -13.46
C LYS A 249 7.81 20.53 -12.54
N CYS A 250 8.77 20.17 -11.70
CA CYS A 250 9.51 21.10 -10.85
C CYS A 250 10.68 21.78 -11.59
N GLU A 251 11.07 21.40 -12.81
CA GLU A 251 12.09 22.09 -13.63
C GLU A 251 11.60 23.46 -14.18
N ASN A 252 11.00 24.28 -13.33
CA ASN A 252 10.97 25.72 -13.56
C ASN A 252 12.32 26.30 -13.10
N GLU A 253 12.68 27.51 -13.56
CA GLU A 253 14.00 28.14 -13.40
C GLU A 253 14.59 28.16 -11.96
N ASN A 254 13.78 27.86 -10.94
CA ASN A 254 14.14 27.96 -9.52
C ASN A 254 14.24 26.62 -8.75
N HIS A 255 13.84 25.46 -9.31
CA HIS A 255 14.00 24.18 -8.58
C HIS A 255 15.04 23.24 -9.23
N ARG A 256 15.72 22.47 -8.38
CA ARG A 256 16.76 21.51 -8.79
C ARG A 256 16.12 20.19 -9.22
N ALA A 257 16.79 19.47 -10.13
CA ALA A 257 16.41 18.11 -10.48
C ALA A 257 16.47 17.18 -9.24
N HIS A 258 15.37 16.48 -8.98
CA HIS A 258 15.22 15.54 -7.86
C HIS A 258 16.01 14.24 -8.10
N ALA A 259 16.31 13.51 -7.03
CA ALA A 259 16.82 12.14 -7.13
C ALA A 259 15.80 11.22 -7.81
N LYS A 260 16.25 10.35 -8.73
CA LYS A 260 15.33 9.49 -9.50
C LYS A 260 14.59 8.54 -8.55
N LEU A 261 13.29 8.30 -8.80
CA LEU A 261 12.54 7.20 -8.17
C LEU A 261 13.29 5.85 -8.30
N VAL A 262 13.98 5.63 -9.43
CA VAL A 262 14.84 4.46 -9.68
C VAL A 262 16.07 4.43 -8.77
N GLU A 263 16.67 5.60 -8.48
CA GLU A 263 17.80 5.71 -7.56
C GLU A 263 17.35 5.50 -6.11
N TRP A 264 16.12 5.89 -5.76
CA TRP A 264 15.48 5.56 -4.49
C TRP A 264 15.13 4.08 -4.33
N ALA A 265 14.67 3.44 -5.41
CA ALA A 265 14.40 2.00 -5.44
C ALA A 265 15.69 1.16 -5.40
N SER A 266 16.81 1.74 -5.84
CA SER A 266 18.13 1.09 -5.84
C SER A 266 19.05 1.55 -4.71
N THR A 267 18.64 2.55 -3.92
CA THR A 267 19.34 2.87 -2.67
C THR A 267 19.20 1.65 -1.79
N ARG A 268 20.35 1.06 -1.46
CA ARG A 268 20.41 -0.17 -0.67
C ARG A 268 19.51 -0.04 0.56
N PRO A 269 18.89 -1.15 1.03
CA PRO A 269 18.29 -1.16 2.36
C PRO A 269 19.27 -0.50 3.32
N ALA A 270 18.76 0.43 4.11
CA ALA A 270 19.57 1.22 5.01
C ALA A 270 20.57 0.29 5.72
N PRO A 271 21.86 0.66 5.79
CA PRO A 271 22.88 -0.19 6.39
C PRO A 271 22.39 -0.69 7.75
N ASP A 272 22.62 -1.98 8.06
CA ASP A 272 22.16 -2.68 9.26
C ASP A 272 22.04 -1.69 10.43
N SER A 273 20.79 -1.43 10.80
CA SER A 273 20.36 -0.21 11.48
C SER A 273 21.30 0.18 12.61
N ALA A 274 21.78 1.43 12.60
CA ALA A 274 22.35 2.04 13.80
C ALA A 274 21.36 1.84 14.96
N ALA A 275 21.89 1.48 16.14
CA ALA A 275 21.06 1.26 17.33
C ALA A 275 20.12 2.46 17.54
N PRO A 276 18.84 2.21 17.86
CA PRO A 276 17.87 3.28 18.05
C PRO A 276 18.36 4.24 19.15
N CYS A 277 18.15 5.54 18.93
CA CYS A 277 18.40 6.56 19.92
C CYS A 277 17.18 6.66 20.84
N GLU A 278 17.38 6.63 22.15
CA GLU A 278 16.30 6.83 23.11
C GLU A 278 15.99 8.33 23.28
N LEU A 279 14.74 8.71 23.08
CA LEU A 279 14.20 10.04 23.29
C LEU A 279 12.92 9.95 24.13
N LYS A 280 12.95 10.41 25.39
CA LYS A 280 11.77 10.45 26.28
C LYS A 280 11.01 9.11 26.28
N ASP A 281 11.74 8.01 26.49
CA ASP A 281 11.24 6.62 26.47
C ASP A 281 10.84 6.05 25.11
N MET A 282 10.98 6.82 24.03
CA MET A 282 10.80 6.34 22.65
C MET A 282 12.15 5.97 22.03
N CYS A 283 12.22 4.79 21.42
CA CYS A 283 13.31 4.36 20.56
C CYS A 283 13.09 4.92 19.16
N LEU A 284 13.96 5.84 18.74
CA LEU A 284 13.94 6.49 17.44
C LEU A 284 15.05 5.93 16.56
N HIS A 285 14.73 5.54 15.32
CA HIS A 285 15.73 5.11 14.35
C HIS A 285 16.42 6.31 13.68
N VAL A 286 17.18 7.10 14.45
CA VAL A 286 17.84 8.35 13.98
C VAL A 286 18.83 8.12 12.83
N GLY A 287 19.31 6.89 12.65
CA GLY A 287 20.15 6.52 11.51
C GLY A 287 19.41 6.45 10.17
N LEU A 288 18.07 6.47 10.19
CA LEU A 288 17.23 6.47 9.00
C LEU A 288 16.76 7.89 8.70
N PRO A 289 16.78 8.32 7.42
CA PRO A 289 16.12 9.56 7.05
C PRO A 289 14.61 9.40 7.25
N GLY A 290 14.01 10.30 8.03
CA GLY A 290 12.56 10.40 8.18
C GLY A 290 11.89 10.80 6.87
N VAL A 291 10.57 10.64 6.81
CA VAL A 291 9.77 11.06 5.66
C VAL A 291 9.57 12.56 5.73
N HIS A 292 10.12 13.29 4.75
CA HIS A 292 9.94 14.73 4.64
C HIS A 292 8.47 15.07 4.37
N LEU A 293 7.94 16.03 5.11
CA LEU A 293 6.54 16.46 5.04
C LEU A 293 6.39 17.82 4.39
N ALA A 294 7.15 18.80 4.89
CA ALA A 294 7.02 20.19 4.51
C ALA A 294 8.29 20.99 4.80
N CYS A 295 8.49 22.08 4.07
CA CYS A 295 9.41 23.13 4.45
C CYS A 295 8.65 24.13 5.34
N VAL A 296 9.15 24.42 6.53
CA VAL A 296 8.48 25.35 7.45
C VAL A 296 9.41 26.51 7.79
N ARG A 297 8.90 27.74 7.68
CA ARG A 297 9.62 28.94 8.12
C ARG A 297 9.25 29.24 9.55
N ILE A 298 10.26 29.25 10.40
CA ILE A 298 10.15 29.54 11.81
C ILE A 298 10.64 30.97 12.05
N ILE A 299 9.86 31.77 12.76
CA ILE A 299 10.18 33.14 13.18
C ILE A 299 10.18 33.24 14.70
N GLU A 300 10.85 34.27 15.24
CA GLU A 300 10.79 34.59 16.66
C GLU A 300 9.36 34.96 17.04
N GLY A 301 8.83 34.33 18.09
CA GLY A 301 7.53 34.70 18.62
C GLY A 301 7.62 35.94 19.55
N PRO A 302 6.46 36.54 19.89
CA PRO A 302 6.40 37.84 20.55
C PRO A 302 6.77 37.82 22.05
N GLY A 303 7.05 36.66 22.65
CA GLY A 303 7.36 36.57 24.09
C GLY A 303 7.97 35.23 24.53
N GLU A 304 8.43 35.17 25.79
CA GLU A 304 9.13 34.00 26.36
C GLU A 304 8.27 32.72 26.41
N CYS A 305 6.95 32.85 26.48
CA CYS A 305 6.02 31.72 26.52
C CYS A 305 5.69 31.15 25.14
N GLU A 306 5.97 31.91 24.08
CA GLU A 306 5.79 31.51 22.68
C GLU A 306 7.07 31.85 21.94
N PRO A 307 8.19 31.17 22.22
CA PRO A 307 9.48 31.57 21.69
C PRO A 307 9.53 31.50 20.16
N ILE A 308 8.58 30.78 19.53
CA ILE A 308 8.67 30.32 18.15
C ILE A 308 7.28 30.36 17.50
N LYS A 309 7.17 30.96 16.31
CA LYS A 309 5.97 30.95 15.47
C LYS A 309 6.29 30.42 14.07
N VAL A 310 5.33 29.73 13.46
CA VAL A 310 5.42 29.32 12.05
C VAL A 310 4.84 30.43 11.19
N ASP A 311 5.66 30.96 10.30
CA ASP A 311 5.31 32.05 9.37
C ASP A 311 4.70 31.49 8.09
N TRP A 312 5.27 30.39 7.59
CA TRP A 312 4.93 29.84 6.29
C TRP A 312 5.24 28.34 6.21
N VAL A 313 4.45 27.63 5.39
CA VAL A 313 4.56 26.19 5.15
C VAL A 313 4.55 25.95 3.64
N ASP A 314 5.62 25.35 3.11
CA ASP A 314 5.64 24.76 1.77
C ASP A 314 5.32 23.28 1.87
N ASP A 315 4.26 22.83 1.19
CA ASP A 315 4.05 21.41 0.98
C ASP A 315 5.16 20.90 0.04
N SER A 316 6.19 20.27 0.58
CA SER A 316 7.31 19.79 -0.23
C SER A 316 6.80 18.75 -1.24
N SER A 317 6.85 19.08 -2.55
CA SER A 317 6.61 18.14 -3.65
C SER A 317 7.92 17.43 -4.04
N PRO A 318 7.92 16.14 -4.44
CA PRO A 318 6.90 15.10 -4.33
C PRO A 318 6.98 14.34 -3.00
N LYS A 319 5.82 13.94 -2.45
CA LYS A 319 5.77 13.08 -1.26
C LYS A 319 6.17 11.67 -1.64
N ARG A 320 7.08 11.08 -0.87
CA ARG A 320 7.49 9.68 -0.99
C ARG A 320 6.29 8.77 -0.66
N VAL A 321 5.37 8.59 -1.60
CA VAL A 321 4.41 7.48 -1.56
C VAL A 321 5.19 6.25 -1.99
N VAL A 322 6.09 5.79 -1.12
CA VAL A 322 6.71 4.49 -1.33
C VAL A 322 5.60 3.49 -1.12
N LYS A 323 5.18 2.84 -2.19
CA LYS A 323 4.81 1.46 -2.06
C LYS A 323 5.65 0.66 -3.03
N THR A 324 6.79 0.20 -2.53
CA THR A 324 7.48 -0.98 -3.06
C THR A 324 6.62 -2.18 -2.70
N ASN A 325 5.51 -2.33 -3.41
CA ASN A 325 4.83 -3.60 -3.49
C ASN A 325 4.99 -4.01 -4.94
N ASP A 326 5.68 -5.11 -5.21
CA ASP A 326 5.69 -5.69 -6.55
C ASP A 326 4.25 -6.00 -7.02
N SER A 327 3.33 -6.20 -6.07
CA SER A 327 1.88 -6.28 -6.32
C SER A 327 1.23 -4.95 -6.76
N LEU A 328 1.89 -3.79 -6.61
CA LEU A 328 1.43 -2.52 -7.16
C LEU A 328 1.71 -2.45 -8.68
N TYR A 329 2.75 -3.12 -9.18
CA TYR A 329 2.91 -3.33 -10.62
C TYR A 329 1.87 -4.31 -11.16
N ASP A 330 1.41 -5.27 -10.35
CA ASP A 330 0.25 -6.11 -10.71
C ASP A 330 -1.07 -5.31 -10.68
N LEU A 331 -1.26 -4.40 -9.71
CA LEU A 331 -2.45 -3.55 -9.60
C LEU A 331 -2.51 -2.42 -10.63
N ILE A 332 -1.39 -1.83 -11.04
CA ILE A 332 -1.33 -0.84 -12.13
C ILE A 332 -1.39 -1.52 -13.50
N ARG A 333 -0.93 -2.78 -13.63
CA ARG A 333 -1.20 -3.61 -14.82
C ARG A 333 -2.61 -4.20 -14.86
N GLY A 334 -3.39 -4.07 -13.78
CA GLY A 334 -4.79 -4.49 -13.68
C GLY A 334 -5.76 -3.77 -14.62
N CYS A 335 -5.35 -2.65 -15.24
CA CYS A 335 -6.18 -1.95 -16.22
C CYS A 335 -6.22 -2.61 -17.61
N ASP A 336 -5.19 -3.40 -17.98
CA ASP A 336 -5.04 -3.93 -19.35
C ASP A 336 -4.83 -5.45 -19.42
N LEU A 337 -5.23 -6.19 -18.38
CA LEU A 337 -5.19 -7.66 -18.42
C LEU A 337 -6.11 -8.18 -19.53
N THR A 338 -5.60 -9.16 -20.27
CA THR A 338 -6.40 -9.92 -21.22
C THR A 338 -7.47 -10.69 -20.46
N ARG A 339 -8.73 -10.56 -20.87
CA ARG A 339 -9.90 -11.16 -20.21
C ARG A 339 -10.71 -11.93 -21.23
N ILE A 340 -11.50 -12.90 -20.78
CA ILE A 340 -12.57 -13.49 -21.58
C ILE A 340 -13.70 -12.46 -21.66
N ILE A 341 -13.94 -11.89 -22.84
CA ILE A 341 -14.99 -10.89 -23.06
C ILE A 341 -16.27 -11.51 -23.60
N ASP A 342 -16.17 -12.71 -24.19
CA ASP A 342 -17.32 -13.42 -24.68
C ASP A 342 -17.14 -14.94 -24.61
N VAL A 343 -18.25 -15.62 -24.37
CA VAL A 343 -18.38 -17.06 -24.55
C VAL A 343 -19.71 -17.33 -25.24
N SER A 344 -19.69 -18.21 -26.23
CA SER A 344 -20.86 -18.49 -27.08
C SER A 344 -22.10 -19.01 -26.31
N TRP A 345 -21.91 -19.61 -25.15
CA TRP A 345 -22.98 -20.13 -24.27
C TRP A 345 -23.41 -19.15 -23.16
N LYS A 346 -22.98 -17.88 -23.19
CA LYS A 346 -23.29 -16.90 -22.11
C LYS A 346 -24.78 -16.69 -21.83
N HIS A 347 -25.64 -17.05 -22.77
CA HIS A 347 -27.09 -16.91 -22.69
C HIS A 347 -27.77 -18.10 -22.00
N TRP A 348 -27.05 -19.18 -21.70
CA TRP A 348 -27.56 -20.36 -21.01
C TRP A 348 -27.40 -20.23 -19.50
N VAL A 349 -28.02 -19.22 -18.89
CA VAL A 349 -27.81 -18.90 -17.46
C VAL A 349 -28.42 -19.95 -16.52
N GLU A 350 -29.42 -20.72 -16.98
CA GLU A 350 -30.11 -21.71 -16.13
C GLU A 350 -30.36 -23.05 -16.83
N GLU A 351 -31.02 -23.03 -18.00
CA GLU A 351 -31.40 -24.23 -18.73
C GLU A 351 -31.41 -24.00 -20.25
N VAL A 352 -30.88 -24.94 -21.02
CA VAL A 352 -30.92 -24.98 -22.50
C VAL A 352 -31.66 -26.23 -22.98
N ALA A 353 -32.37 -26.14 -24.10
CA ALA A 353 -33.01 -27.29 -24.72
C ALA A 353 -31.94 -28.24 -25.30
N LEU A 354 -32.17 -29.56 -25.18
CA LEU A 354 -31.25 -30.57 -25.69
C LEU A 354 -30.93 -30.35 -27.16
N ASN A 355 -31.93 -30.02 -28.00
CA ASN A 355 -31.72 -29.79 -29.42
C ASN A 355 -30.72 -28.64 -29.69
N ASP A 356 -30.91 -27.48 -29.03
CA ASP A 356 -30.02 -26.32 -29.18
C ASP A 356 -28.59 -26.64 -28.71
N PHE A 357 -28.47 -27.37 -27.60
CA PHE A 357 -27.20 -27.85 -27.08
C PHE A 357 -26.52 -28.81 -28.07
N THR A 358 -27.26 -29.76 -28.65
CA THR A 358 -26.71 -30.70 -29.63
C THR A 358 -26.24 -30.00 -30.90
N THR A 359 -26.97 -28.98 -31.38
CA THR A 359 -26.53 -28.17 -32.53
C THR A 359 -25.18 -27.49 -32.27
N PHE A 360 -24.88 -27.11 -31.02
CA PHE A 360 -23.56 -26.59 -30.65
C PHE A 360 -22.43 -27.62 -30.69
N LEU A 361 -22.73 -28.91 -30.56
CA LEU A 361 -21.76 -29.99 -30.70
C LEU A 361 -21.65 -30.50 -32.14
N GLU A 362 -22.56 -30.12 -33.04
CA GLU A 362 -22.64 -30.68 -34.38
C GLU A 362 -21.67 -30.03 -35.38
N PRO A 363 -21.05 -30.83 -36.25
CA PRO A 363 -20.22 -30.30 -37.31
C PRO A 363 -20.94 -29.53 -38.40
N PRO A 364 -20.29 -28.50 -38.95
CA PRO A 364 -20.47 -28.22 -40.37
C PRO A 364 -20.07 -29.48 -41.16
N ALA A 365 -20.92 -29.92 -42.08
CA ALA A 365 -20.72 -31.15 -42.83
C ALA A 365 -19.31 -31.20 -43.49
N GLY A 366 -18.55 -32.28 -43.23
CA GLY A 366 -17.26 -32.56 -43.88
C GLY A 366 -15.98 -32.13 -43.14
N SER A 367 -16.01 -31.98 -41.81
CA SER A 367 -14.83 -31.55 -41.04
C SER A 367 -13.82 -32.66 -40.69
N ASP A 368 -12.56 -32.23 -40.45
CA ASP A 368 -11.40 -32.92 -39.86
C ASP A 368 -11.74 -33.86 -38.66
N PRO A 369 -10.97 -34.94 -38.37
CA PRO A 369 -11.08 -35.76 -37.15
C PRO A 369 -11.22 -35.00 -35.83
N ALA A 370 -10.58 -33.83 -35.68
CA ALA A 370 -10.83 -32.93 -34.55
C ALA A 370 -12.01 -32.01 -34.88
N HIS A 371 -13.17 -32.33 -34.29
CA HIS A 371 -14.41 -31.70 -34.65
C HIS A 371 -14.59 -30.33 -33.98
N LYS A 372 -14.58 -29.24 -34.78
CA LYS A 372 -14.82 -27.86 -34.33
C LYS A 372 -16.26 -27.65 -33.89
N THR A 373 -16.48 -27.56 -32.58
CA THR A 373 -17.80 -27.27 -31.99
C THR A 373 -18.15 -25.77 -32.04
N GLY A 374 -19.42 -25.45 -31.79
CA GLY A 374 -19.92 -24.09 -31.57
C GLY A 374 -19.44 -23.45 -30.26
N PHE A 375 -18.81 -24.20 -29.35
CA PHE A 375 -18.26 -23.67 -28.10
C PHE A 375 -17.03 -22.80 -28.36
N ARG A 376 -17.28 -21.50 -28.46
CA ARG A 376 -16.29 -20.44 -28.73
C ARG A 376 -16.03 -19.59 -27.48
N VAL A 377 -14.75 -19.24 -27.29
CA VAL A 377 -14.24 -18.32 -26.27
C VAL A 377 -13.52 -17.16 -26.96
N GLU A 378 -13.79 -15.91 -26.55
CA GLU A 378 -13.17 -14.70 -27.10
C GLU A 378 -12.50 -13.86 -26.02
N PHE A 379 -11.32 -13.31 -26.36
CA PHE A 379 -10.49 -12.52 -25.48
C PHE A 379 -10.47 -11.03 -25.85
N SER A 380 -10.32 -10.16 -24.86
CA SER A 380 -10.17 -8.71 -25.07
C SER A 380 -8.92 -8.34 -25.90
N ARG A 381 -7.89 -9.18 -25.85
CA ARG A 381 -6.61 -9.00 -26.55
C ARG A 381 -6.13 -10.34 -27.12
N PRO A 382 -5.24 -10.33 -28.13
CA PRO A 382 -4.70 -11.57 -28.69
C PRO A 382 -3.90 -12.39 -27.67
N VAL A 383 -4.07 -13.71 -27.74
CA VAL A 383 -3.35 -14.72 -26.95
C VAL A 383 -2.49 -15.61 -27.85
N LYS A 384 -1.44 -16.22 -27.28
CA LYS A 384 -0.52 -17.08 -28.02
C LYS A 384 -1.20 -18.37 -28.47
N VAL A 385 -1.18 -18.63 -29.77
CA VAL A 385 -1.73 -19.87 -30.35
C VAL A 385 -0.96 -21.11 -29.87
N GLU A 386 0.35 -20.97 -29.64
CA GLU A 386 1.18 -22.07 -29.12
C GLU A 386 0.69 -22.57 -27.75
N ALA A 387 0.28 -21.67 -26.86
CA ALA A 387 -0.26 -22.03 -25.55
C ALA A 387 -1.54 -22.89 -25.70
N LEU A 388 -2.44 -22.50 -26.61
CA LEU A 388 -3.67 -23.23 -26.90
C LEU A 388 -3.41 -24.60 -27.54
N LYS A 389 -2.48 -24.69 -28.51
CA LYS A 389 -2.17 -25.94 -29.24
C LYS A 389 -1.49 -26.99 -28.36
N ARG A 390 -0.69 -26.56 -27.38
CA ARG A 390 0.12 -27.47 -26.54
C ARG A 390 -0.69 -28.18 -25.45
N ARG A 391 -1.83 -27.61 -25.05
CA ARG A 391 -2.54 -27.97 -23.80
C ARG A 391 -4.06 -27.96 -24.00
N PRO A 392 -4.67 -29.03 -24.56
CA PRO A 392 -6.12 -29.13 -24.63
C PRO A 392 -6.79 -29.19 -23.24
N ASP A 393 -6.03 -29.54 -22.20
CA ASP A 393 -6.45 -29.53 -20.79
C ASP A 393 -6.62 -28.14 -20.18
N ILE A 394 -6.38 -27.07 -20.94
CA ILE A 394 -6.81 -25.70 -20.61
C ILE A 394 -8.32 -25.65 -20.35
N VAL A 395 -9.10 -26.47 -21.06
CA VAL A 395 -10.54 -26.54 -20.89
C VAL A 395 -10.94 -27.84 -20.17
N GLY A 396 -11.74 -27.70 -19.12
CA GLY A 396 -12.52 -28.78 -18.52
C GLY A 396 -13.96 -28.66 -18.98
N PHE A 397 -14.56 -29.76 -19.42
CA PHE A 397 -15.97 -29.80 -19.79
C PHE A 397 -16.57 -31.10 -19.25
N THR A 398 -17.48 -30.97 -18.29
CA THR A 398 -17.99 -32.09 -17.50
C THR A 398 -19.52 -32.10 -17.55
N PHE A 399 -20.09 -33.25 -17.86
CA PHE A 399 -21.51 -33.54 -17.77
C PHE A 399 -21.80 -34.16 -16.41
N LEU A 400 -22.69 -33.56 -15.64
CA LEU A 400 -23.15 -34.06 -14.35
C LEU A 400 -24.53 -34.70 -14.52
N LYS A 401 -24.56 -36.02 -14.61
CA LYS A 401 -25.79 -36.80 -14.76
C LYS A 401 -26.29 -37.19 -13.38
N THR A 402 -27.59 -37.08 -13.11
CA THR A 402 -28.14 -37.61 -11.86
C THR A 402 -28.41 -39.11 -12.04
N ASP A 403 -27.79 -39.94 -11.21
CA ASP A 403 -28.05 -41.37 -11.17
C ASP A 403 -29.38 -41.70 -10.46
N ARG A 404 -29.73 -42.99 -10.37
CA ARG A 404 -30.97 -43.43 -9.70
C ARG A 404 -31.01 -43.12 -8.20
N SER A 405 -29.86 -42.89 -7.58
CA SER A 405 -29.73 -42.57 -6.17
C SER A 405 -29.72 -41.06 -5.87
N GLY A 406 -29.74 -40.22 -6.92
CA GLY A 406 -29.68 -38.77 -6.79
C GLY A 406 -28.27 -38.19 -6.74
N TRP A 407 -27.23 -39.03 -6.84
CA TRP A 407 -25.84 -38.57 -6.92
C TRP A 407 -25.48 -38.16 -8.34
N PHE A 408 -24.52 -37.25 -8.48
CA PHE A 408 -23.99 -36.87 -9.78
C PHE A 408 -22.90 -37.84 -10.23
N ASP A 409 -23.06 -38.39 -11.42
CA ASP A 409 -22.06 -39.18 -12.13
C ASP A 409 -21.37 -38.29 -13.18
N PRO A 410 -20.11 -37.88 -12.97
CA PRO A 410 -19.41 -36.95 -13.85
C PRO A 410 -18.87 -37.68 -15.09
N LEU A 411 -19.31 -37.26 -16.27
CA LEU A 411 -18.73 -37.68 -17.55
C LEU A 411 -17.95 -36.52 -18.16
N ARG A 412 -16.66 -36.72 -18.46
CA ARG A 412 -15.81 -35.67 -19.04
C ARG A 412 -15.81 -35.74 -20.58
N LEU A 413 -15.98 -34.60 -21.24
CA LEU A 413 -15.86 -34.46 -22.69
C LEU A 413 -14.39 -34.66 -23.13
N PRO A 414 -14.09 -35.54 -24.10
CA PRO A 414 -12.74 -35.68 -24.64
C PRO A 414 -12.42 -34.52 -25.58
N ILE A 415 -11.78 -33.49 -25.04
CA ILE A 415 -11.27 -32.35 -25.81
C ILE A 415 -9.95 -32.75 -26.46
N LEU A 416 -9.94 -32.82 -27.79
CA LEU A 416 -8.76 -33.21 -28.58
C LEU A 416 -7.87 -32.01 -28.92
N ALA A 417 -8.49 -30.84 -29.16
CA ALA A 417 -7.78 -29.65 -29.59
C ALA A 417 -8.54 -28.37 -29.21
N LEU A 418 -7.81 -27.25 -29.11
CA LEU A 418 -8.38 -25.91 -29.10
C LEU A 418 -8.05 -25.26 -30.45
N ILE A 419 -9.08 -24.88 -31.21
CA ILE A 419 -8.96 -24.50 -32.62
C ILE A 419 -9.07 -22.97 -32.74
N PRO A 420 -7.96 -22.24 -33.02
CA PRO A 420 -7.98 -20.79 -33.20
C PRO A 420 -8.86 -20.36 -34.38
N GLU A 421 -9.56 -19.22 -34.27
CA GLU A 421 -10.47 -18.74 -35.32
C GLU A 421 -9.76 -17.93 -36.43
N ALA A 422 -8.77 -17.13 -36.06
CA ALA A 422 -7.90 -16.39 -36.97
C ALA A 422 -6.51 -16.31 -36.34
N GLU A 423 -5.51 -16.89 -37.01
CA GLU A 423 -4.11 -16.86 -36.59
C GLU A 423 -3.39 -15.74 -37.34
N GLU A 424 -2.95 -14.71 -36.61
CA GLU A 424 -2.13 -13.63 -37.14
C GLU A 424 -0.86 -13.53 -36.29
N ASN A 425 0.31 -13.75 -36.90
CA ASN A 425 1.61 -13.72 -36.21
C ASN A 425 1.69 -14.67 -35.00
N GLY A 426 1.08 -15.85 -35.08
CA GLY A 426 1.05 -16.83 -33.97
C GLY A 426 0.15 -16.43 -32.80
N MET A 427 -0.70 -15.42 -32.98
CA MET A 427 -1.66 -14.94 -32.00
C MET A 427 -3.10 -15.16 -32.50
N THR A 428 -4.05 -15.26 -31.57
CA THR A 428 -5.47 -15.31 -31.89
C THR A 428 -6.31 -14.59 -30.83
N ARG A 429 -7.49 -14.10 -31.19
CA ARG A 429 -8.43 -13.49 -30.22
C ARG A 429 -9.53 -14.45 -29.78
N ALA A 430 -9.68 -15.58 -30.44
CA ALA A 430 -10.73 -16.54 -30.12
C ALA A 430 -10.31 -17.96 -30.50
N PHE A 431 -10.89 -18.93 -29.79
CA PHE A 431 -10.79 -20.33 -30.17
C PHE A 431 -12.12 -21.06 -29.97
N ASN A 432 -12.25 -22.18 -30.69
CA ASN A 432 -13.33 -23.13 -30.54
C ASN A 432 -12.81 -24.42 -29.87
N ILE A 433 -13.66 -25.07 -29.09
CA ILE A 433 -13.34 -26.38 -28.52
C ILE A 433 -13.48 -27.46 -29.61
N GLY A 434 -12.42 -28.24 -29.81
CA GLY A 434 -12.37 -29.38 -30.71
C GLY A 434 -12.57 -30.70 -29.96
N VAL A 435 -13.54 -31.51 -30.38
CA VAL A 435 -13.90 -32.78 -29.73
C VAL A 435 -13.83 -33.94 -30.70
N GLU A 436 -13.82 -35.17 -30.18
CA GLU A 436 -13.89 -36.37 -31.03
C GLU A 436 -15.30 -36.59 -31.59
N SER A 437 -15.42 -36.78 -32.90
CA SER A 437 -16.72 -36.98 -33.58
C SER A 437 -17.40 -38.31 -33.22
N GLY A 438 -16.61 -39.36 -32.95
CA GLY A 438 -17.09 -40.64 -32.47
C GLY A 438 -17.81 -40.51 -31.14
N TRP A 439 -17.21 -39.75 -30.20
CA TRP A 439 -17.80 -39.48 -28.89
C TRP A 439 -19.16 -38.78 -29.01
N ILE A 440 -19.32 -37.79 -29.89
CA ILE A 440 -20.63 -37.14 -30.10
C ILE A 440 -21.67 -38.15 -30.60
N THR A 441 -21.28 -38.99 -31.55
CA THR A 441 -22.19 -39.98 -32.15
C THR A 441 -22.67 -41.00 -31.10
N GLU A 442 -21.76 -41.47 -30.25
CA GLU A 442 -22.02 -42.50 -29.24
C GLU A 442 -22.68 -41.94 -27.99
N GLU A 443 -22.16 -40.84 -27.43
CA GLU A 443 -22.58 -40.31 -26.13
C GLU A 443 -23.67 -39.25 -26.22
N VAL A 444 -23.93 -38.67 -27.39
CA VAL A 444 -24.94 -37.60 -27.55
C VAL A 444 -26.08 -38.04 -28.46
N LYS A 445 -25.77 -38.62 -29.62
CA LYS A 445 -26.77 -38.94 -30.65
C LYS A 445 -27.34 -40.36 -30.57
N ALA A 446 -26.63 -41.30 -29.95
CA ALA A 446 -27.11 -42.67 -29.86
C ALA A 446 -28.46 -42.71 -29.14
N ARG A 447 -29.36 -43.57 -29.61
CA ARG A 447 -30.70 -43.73 -29.03
C ARG A 447 -30.66 -44.10 -27.55
N ASP A 448 -29.61 -44.82 -27.14
CA ASP A 448 -29.39 -45.27 -25.77
C ASP A 448 -28.31 -44.42 -25.05
N SER A 449 -28.00 -43.23 -25.58
CA SER A 449 -27.06 -42.31 -24.95
C SER A 449 -27.52 -41.96 -23.54
N ALA A 450 -26.59 -41.94 -22.59
CA ALA A 450 -26.86 -41.51 -21.23
C ALA A 450 -27.23 -40.00 -21.11
N LEU A 451 -27.15 -39.23 -22.20
CA LEU A 451 -27.60 -37.83 -22.30
C LEU A 451 -28.98 -37.68 -22.97
N SER A 452 -29.50 -38.73 -23.62
CA SER A 452 -30.68 -38.64 -24.50
C SER A 452 -32.04 -38.55 -23.77
N GLY A 453 -32.11 -38.85 -22.47
CA GLY A 453 -33.39 -39.04 -21.77
C GLY A 453 -33.58 -38.31 -20.45
N GLY A 454 -32.63 -37.48 -20.02
CA GLY A 454 -32.64 -36.87 -18.69
C GLY A 454 -32.25 -35.40 -18.66
N ARG A 455 -32.56 -34.74 -17.53
CA ARG A 455 -31.94 -33.45 -17.19
C ARG A 455 -30.53 -33.73 -16.66
N PHE A 456 -29.55 -32.99 -17.16
CA PHE A 456 -28.17 -33.02 -16.66
C PHE A 456 -27.63 -31.61 -16.54
N ALA A 457 -26.61 -31.42 -15.71
CA ALA A 457 -25.87 -30.16 -15.65
C ALA A 457 -24.57 -30.27 -16.44
N ILE A 458 -24.07 -29.14 -16.90
CA ILE A 458 -22.78 -29.01 -17.56
C ILE A 458 -21.95 -28.02 -16.77
N GLU A 459 -20.70 -28.39 -16.53
CA GLU A 459 -19.68 -27.51 -15.97
C GLU A 459 -18.57 -27.31 -17.00
N ILE A 460 -18.23 -26.04 -17.26
CA ILE A 460 -17.13 -25.66 -18.14
C ILE A 460 -16.13 -24.84 -17.33
N GLU A 461 -14.90 -25.31 -17.30
CA GLU A 461 -13.75 -24.65 -16.69
C GLU A 461 -12.78 -24.21 -17.77
N ILE A 462 -12.29 -22.97 -17.70
CA ILE A 462 -11.20 -22.48 -18.54
C ILE A 462 -10.08 -22.00 -17.61
N ARG A 463 -8.94 -22.70 -17.65
CA ARG A 463 -7.77 -22.47 -16.81
C ARG A 463 -6.91 -21.37 -17.43
N CYS A 464 -7.20 -20.13 -17.09
CA CYS A 464 -6.58 -18.96 -17.67
C CYS A 464 -5.10 -18.78 -17.25
N ASP A 465 -4.65 -19.45 -16.19
CA ASP A 465 -3.23 -19.56 -15.81
C ASP A 465 -2.35 -20.16 -16.92
N LEU A 466 -2.96 -20.95 -17.82
CA LEU A 466 -2.28 -21.66 -18.90
C LEU A 466 -2.42 -20.95 -20.27
N ILE A 467 -3.07 -19.77 -20.29
CA ILE A 467 -3.31 -18.99 -21.50
C ILE A 467 -2.54 -17.70 -21.38
N GLU A 468 -1.50 -17.54 -22.18
CA GLU A 468 -0.68 -16.33 -22.19
C GLU A 468 -1.12 -15.37 -23.29
N ASP A 469 -1.16 -14.08 -22.96
CA ASP A 469 -1.42 -13.02 -23.91
C ASP A 469 -0.17 -12.65 -24.76
N CYS A 470 -0.32 -11.62 -25.60
CA CYS A 470 0.75 -11.14 -26.46
C CYS A 470 2.01 -10.64 -25.73
N VAL A 471 1.94 -10.35 -24.43
CA VAL A 471 3.09 -9.95 -23.60
C VAL A 471 3.57 -11.06 -22.65
N GLY A 472 3.01 -12.28 -22.78
CA GLY A 472 3.36 -13.41 -21.93
C GLY A 472 2.74 -13.36 -20.53
N VAL A 473 1.66 -12.58 -20.35
CA VAL A 473 0.93 -12.49 -19.09
C VAL A 473 -0.27 -13.43 -19.13
N PRO A 474 -0.54 -14.22 -18.07
CA PRO A 474 -1.73 -15.07 -18.01
C PRO A 474 -3.04 -14.27 -18.10
N VAL A 475 -4.03 -14.83 -18.79
CA VAL A 475 -5.38 -14.25 -18.91
C VAL A 475 -6.04 -14.15 -17.54
N ASP A 476 -6.73 -13.04 -17.24
CA ASP A 476 -7.50 -12.81 -16.00
C ASP A 476 -8.86 -13.53 -16.09
N GLY A 477 -8.92 -14.75 -15.56
CA GLY A 477 -10.04 -15.67 -15.72
C GLY A 477 -11.07 -15.66 -14.58
N ASN A 478 -10.75 -15.07 -13.43
CA ASN A 478 -11.59 -15.18 -12.23
C ASN A 478 -12.98 -14.56 -12.42
N ALA A 479 -14.03 -15.15 -11.86
CA ALA A 479 -15.40 -14.62 -12.00
C ALA A 479 -15.58 -13.26 -11.31
N ARG A 480 -16.44 -12.40 -11.88
CA ARG A 480 -16.94 -11.15 -11.27
C ARG A 480 -18.34 -11.34 -10.72
N GLY A 481 -18.45 -11.84 -9.48
CA GLY A 481 -19.76 -12.17 -8.90
C GLY A 481 -20.47 -13.24 -9.73
N MET A 482 -21.73 -12.99 -10.12
CA MET A 482 -22.51 -13.90 -10.99
C MET A 482 -22.39 -13.60 -12.49
N ALA A 483 -21.61 -12.59 -12.89
CA ALA A 483 -21.41 -12.28 -14.30
C ALA A 483 -20.45 -13.29 -14.92
N LEU A 484 -20.89 -13.96 -15.99
CA LEU A 484 -20.04 -14.90 -16.72
C LEU A 484 -18.94 -14.15 -17.49
N VAL A 485 -19.30 -13.07 -18.19
CA VAL A 485 -18.37 -12.22 -18.94
C VAL A 485 -18.65 -10.73 -18.70
N PRO A 486 -17.65 -9.83 -18.80
CA PRO A 486 -16.23 -10.15 -18.95
C PRO A 486 -15.67 -10.81 -17.69
N SER A 487 -14.73 -11.75 -17.87
CA SER A 487 -14.01 -12.33 -16.74
C SER A 487 -13.10 -11.30 -16.08
N GLY A 488 -12.69 -11.62 -14.86
CA GLY A 488 -11.46 -11.18 -14.24
C GLY A 488 -11.64 -10.43 -12.93
N ASN A 489 -10.79 -10.65 -11.93
CA ASN A 489 -10.83 -9.90 -10.66
C ASN A 489 -9.67 -8.89 -10.54
N GLY A 490 -8.98 -8.60 -11.65
CA GLY A 490 -7.80 -7.75 -11.67
C GLY A 490 -6.51 -8.47 -11.33
N THR A 491 -6.50 -9.81 -11.34
CA THR A 491 -5.31 -10.64 -11.08
C THR A 491 -5.03 -11.53 -12.30
N PRO A 492 -3.79 -11.58 -12.82
CA PRO A 492 -3.44 -12.51 -13.89
C PRO A 492 -3.73 -13.97 -13.49
N GLY A 493 -4.27 -14.75 -14.43
CA GLY A 493 -4.54 -16.18 -14.22
C GLY A 493 -5.92 -16.48 -13.64
N GLY A 494 -6.02 -17.59 -12.91
CA GLY A 494 -7.25 -18.10 -12.34
C GLY A 494 -8.08 -18.96 -13.28
N THR A 495 -9.32 -19.24 -12.88
CA THR A 495 -10.23 -20.14 -13.61
C THR A 495 -11.57 -19.45 -13.87
N HIS A 496 -11.97 -19.42 -15.14
CA HIS A 496 -13.31 -19.06 -15.54
C HIS A 496 -14.21 -20.30 -15.45
N PHE A 497 -15.29 -20.21 -14.69
CA PHE A 497 -16.21 -21.31 -14.44
C PHE A 497 -17.62 -20.94 -14.91
N SER A 498 -18.25 -21.85 -15.64
CA SER A 498 -19.63 -21.75 -16.12
C SER A 498 -20.39 -23.02 -15.79
N CYS A 499 -21.64 -22.89 -15.35
CA CYS A 499 -22.52 -24.03 -15.12
C CYS A 499 -23.93 -23.75 -15.61
N PHE A 500 -24.56 -24.71 -16.30
CA PHE A 500 -25.94 -24.61 -16.79
C PHE A 500 -26.57 -25.99 -16.95
N ARG A 501 -27.90 -26.07 -17.02
CA ARG A 501 -28.63 -27.34 -17.20
C ARG A 501 -29.05 -27.56 -18.64
N VAL A 502 -29.15 -28.82 -19.04
CA VAL A 502 -29.74 -29.24 -20.31
C VAL A 502 -30.99 -30.06 -20.02
N ALA A 503 -32.07 -29.78 -20.72
CA ALA A 503 -33.33 -30.51 -20.60
C ALA A 503 -33.86 -30.96 -21.96
N ALA A 504 -34.43 -32.18 -21.99
CA ALA A 504 -35.28 -32.62 -23.08
C ALA A 504 -36.58 -31.80 -23.04
N LYS A 505 -36.63 -30.67 -23.75
CA LYS A 505 -37.85 -29.88 -23.94
C LYS A 505 -38.66 -30.41 -25.10
#